data_AF-A0A5K1BPR5-F1
#
_entry.id   AF-A0A5K1BPR5-F1
#
_cell.length_a   1.000
_cell.length_b   1.000
_cell.length_c   1.000
_cell.angle_alpha   90.00
_cell.angle_beta   90.00
_cell.angle_gamma   90.00
#
_symmetry.space_group_name_H-M   'P 1'
#
loop_
_entity.id
_entity.type
_entity.pdbx_description
1 polymer ?
#
loop_
_entity_poly.entity_id
_entity_poly.type
_entity_poly.pdbx_seq_one_letter_code
_entity_poly.pdbx_strand_id
1 'polypeptide(L)'
;RMEGGRFQEMCLKLMLDRSELRDNYVQLGKHDSCQLSSSTYYLMLPLKQVEDTDDRLTVDWGTVRNCLSSPTFNQERNILDQSLNGSSVLQLANGPVAESEILDSLVFTPHNGRFFFISDILHQMNGYSTFNDSKALNYAEYFLN
;
A
#
# COMPACT_ATOMS: atom_id res chain seq x y z
N ARG A 1 18.15 -8.35 8.49
CA ARG A 1 17.30 -9.25 9.31
C ARG A 1 16.12 -8.51 9.94
N MET A 2 16.32 -7.35 10.58
CA MET A 2 15.23 -6.57 11.17
C MET A 2 14.18 -6.12 10.14
N GLU A 3 14.62 -5.62 8.98
CA GLU A 3 13.72 -5.20 7.88
C GLU A 3 12.84 -6.35 7.38
N GLY A 4 13.42 -7.52 7.11
CA GLY A 4 12.65 -8.67 6.63
C GLY A 4 11.57 -9.15 7.61
N GLY A 5 11.84 -9.10 8.92
CA GLY A 5 10.84 -9.42 9.94
C GLY A 5 9.67 -8.42 9.95
N ARG A 6 9.97 -7.13 9.88
CA ARG A 6 8.95 -6.07 9.80
C ARG A 6 8.12 -6.16 8.53
N PHE A 7 8.75 -6.46 7.40
CA PHE A 7 8.07 -6.65 6.12
C PHE A 7 7.11 -7.83 6.17
N GLN A 8 7.56 -8.97 6.70
CA GLN A 8 6.70 -10.14 6.86
C GLN A 8 5.52 -9.84 7.80
N GLU A 9 5.76 -9.18 8.93
CA GLU A 9 4.70 -8.79 9.86
C GLU A 9 3.65 -7.91 9.17
N MET A 10 4.10 -6.91 8.42
CA MET A 10 3.25 -6.01 7.63
C MET A 10 2.39 -6.78 6.61
N CYS A 11 3.00 -7.65 5.82
CA CYS A 11 2.27 -8.47 4.84
C CYS A 11 1.26 -9.41 5.51
N LEU A 12 1.65 -10.08 6.60
CA LEU A 12 0.76 -10.98 7.32
C LEU A 12 -0.40 -10.21 7.96
N LYS A 13 -0.16 -9.03 8.53
CA LYS A 13 -1.23 -8.15 9.04
C LYS A 13 -2.20 -7.77 7.93
N LEU A 14 -1.70 -7.29 6.79
CA LEU A 14 -2.52 -6.96 5.62
C LEU A 14 -3.40 -8.14 5.17
N MET A 15 -2.86 -9.36 5.18
CA MET A 15 -3.57 -10.55 4.71
C MET A 15 -4.55 -11.11 5.75
N LEU A 16 -4.16 -11.15 7.02
CA LEU A 16 -4.84 -11.88 8.10
C LEU A 16 -5.71 -10.98 9.00
N ASP A 17 -5.25 -9.78 9.34
CA ASP A 17 -5.95 -8.86 10.25
C ASP A 17 -6.27 -7.53 9.55
N ARG A 18 -7.34 -7.57 8.76
CA ARG A 18 -7.82 -6.43 7.97
C ARG A 18 -8.52 -5.37 8.81
N SER A 19 -8.72 -5.62 10.11
CA SER A 19 -9.41 -4.68 11.00
C SER A 19 -8.55 -3.45 11.30
N GLU A 20 -7.22 -3.62 11.41
CA GLU A 20 -6.25 -2.53 11.65
C GLU A 20 -6.11 -1.60 10.43
N LEU A 21 -6.42 -2.06 9.21
CA LEU A 21 -6.36 -1.24 7.98
C LEU A 21 -7.50 -0.22 7.87
N ARG A 22 -8.48 -0.26 8.78
CA ARG A 22 -9.50 0.78 8.88
C ARG A 22 -8.91 2.09 9.40
N ASP A 23 -7.84 2.01 10.18
CA ASP A 23 -7.10 3.17 10.60
C ASP A 23 -6.06 3.55 9.53
N ASN A 24 -5.86 4.86 9.33
CA ASN A 24 -4.90 5.39 8.34
C ASN A 24 -3.42 5.04 8.66
N TYR A 25 -3.19 4.25 9.70
CA TYR A 25 -1.89 3.90 10.24
C TYR A 25 -1.95 2.50 10.88
N VAL A 26 -1.03 1.63 10.50
CA VAL A 26 -0.89 0.29 11.09
C VAL A 26 0.45 0.19 11.82
N GLN A 27 0.41 -0.01 13.13
CA GLN A 27 1.63 -0.11 13.93
C GLN A 27 2.28 -1.49 13.74
N LEU A 28 3.57 -1.52 13.39
CA LEU A 28 4.37 -2.76 13.31
C LEU A 28 5.21 -2.95 14.58
N GLY A 29 5.09 -4.12 15.21
CA GLY A 29 5.83 -4.54 16.40
C GLY A 29 5.26 -4.09 17.75
N LYS A 30 5.24 -5.00 18.73
CA LYS A 30 5.32 -4.65 20.16
C LYS A 30 6.76 -4.82 20.62
N HIS A 31 7.25 -3.84 21.38
CA HIS A 31 8.61 -3.78 21.90
C HIS A 31 8.84 -4.71 23.11
N ASP A 32 8.15 -5.86 23.17
CA ASP A 32 8.27 -6.76 24.31
C ASP A 32 9.33 -7.82 24.04
N SER A 33 10.48 -7.60 24.69
CA SER A 33 11.59 -8.52 24.82
C SER A 33 11.14 -9.81 25.51
N CYS A 34 10.70 -10.81 24.76
CA CYS A 34 10.54 -12.16 25.29
C CYS A 34 11.74 -13.02 24.91
N GLN A 35 12.56 -13.32 25.92
CA GLN A 35 13.56 -14.37 25.90
C GLN A 35 12.87 -15.69 25.53
N LEU A 36 13.08 -16.16 24.31
CA LEU A 36 12.69 -17.52 23.91
C LEU A 36 13.92 -18.24 23.35
N SER A 37 14.17 -19.40 23.96
CA SER A 37 15.14 -20.44 23.61
C SER A 37 15.24 -20.69 22.10
N SER A 38 16.44 -21.10 21.65
CA SER A 38 16.89 -21.34 20.26
C SER A 38 15.83 -21.85 19.26
N SER A 39 14.92 -20.97 18.86
CA SER A 39 13.88 -21.25 17.89
C SER A 39 14.34 -20.71 16.54
N THR A 40 14.26 -21.53 15.50
CA THR A 40 14.52 -21.08 14.13
C THR A 40 13.32 -20.26 13.67
N TYR A 41 13.56 -19.01 13.29
CA TYR A 41 12.55 -18.14 12.72
C TYR A 41 12.72 -18.07 11.20
N TYR A 42 11.65 -18.36 10.46
CA TYR A 42 11.62 -18.28 9.00
C TYR A 42 11.09 -16.92 8.54
N LEU A 43 11.61 -16.46 7.40
CA LEU A 43 11.18 -15.24 6.73
C LEU A 43 10.73 -15.55 5.31
N MET A 44 9.54 -15.08 4.95
CA MET A 44 9.02 -15.02 3.58
C MET A 44 9.36 -13.64 3.03
N LEU A 45 10.19 -13.60 1.99
CA LEU A 45 10.68 -12.36 1.37
C LEU A 45 10.45 -12.42 -0.14
N PRO A 46 10.16 -11.28 -0.78
CA PRO A 46 10.00 -11.23 -2.23
C PRO A 46 11.32 -11.56 -2.91
N LEU A 47 11.23 -12.28 -4.02
CA LEU A 47 12.37 -12.58 -4.88
C LEU A 47 12.21 -11.82 -6.20
N LYS A 48 13.34 -11.42 -6.78
CA LYS A 48 13.42 -10.92 -8.14
C LYS A 48 14.48 -11.67 -8.91
N GLN A 49 14.30 -11.72 -10.23
CA GLN A 49 15.32 -12.20 -11.15
C GLN A 49 16.45 -11.17 -11.19
N VAL A 50 17.68 -11.66 -11.21
CA VAL A 50 18.86 -10.82 -11.45
C VAL A 50 18.96 -10.59 -12.95
N GLU A 51 18.91 -9.32 -13.36
CA GLU A 51 19.12 -8.90 -14.75
C GLU A 51 20.42 -9.54 -15.29
N ASP A 52 20.38 -10.00 -16.53
CA ASP A 52 21.48 -10.69 -17.23
C ASP A 52 21.82 -12.13 -16.77
N THR A 53 21.00 -12.75 -15.92
CA THR A 53 21.11 -14.20 -15.61
C THR A 53 19.76 -14.89 -15.65
N ASP A 54 19.62 -15.89 -16.54
CA ASP A 54 18.31 -16.50 -16.85
C ASP A 54 17.65 -17.20 -15.65
N ASP A 55 18.42 -17.70 -14.68
CA ASP A 55 17.88 -18.53 -13.59
C ASP A 55 18.18 -18.04 -12.16
N ARG A 56 18.84 -16.89 -12.00
CA ARG A 56 19.30 -16.46 -10.67
C ARG A 56 18.28 -15.57 -9.97
N LEU A 57 17.63 -16.12 -8.96
CA LEU A 57 16.75 -15.38 -8.05
C LEU A 57 17.54 -14.82 -6.87
N THR A 58 17.27 -13.56 -6.53
CA THR A 58 17.76 -12.91 -5.32
C THR A 58 16.60 -12.31 -4.55
N VAL A 59 16.78 -12.10 -3.25
CA VAL A 59 15.82 -11.33 -2.45
C VAL A 59 15.72 -9.91 -3.01
N ASP A 60 14.50 -9.46 -3.25
CA ASP A 60 14.23 -8.09 -3.68
C ASP A 60 14.18 -7.13 -2.50
N TRP A 61 15.37 -6.77 -2.02
CA TRP A 61 15.51 -5.80 -0.95
C TRP A 61 15.01 -4.39 -1.32
N GLY A 62 14.87 -4.09 -2.62
CA GLY A 62 14.28 -2.84 -3.09
C GLY A 62 12.81 -2.77 -2.70
N THR A 63 12.03 -3.78 -3.10
CA THR A 63 10.61 -3.91 -2.71
C THR A 63 10.43 -3.93 -1.19
N VAL A 64 11.25 -4.69 -0.46
CA VAL A 64 11.19 -4.74 1.01
C VAL A 64 11.30 -3.35 1.64
N ARG A 65 12.29 -2.55 1.21
CA ARG A 65 12.50 -1.20 1.76
C ARG A 65 11.40 -0.24 1.34
N ASN A 66 10.98 -0.27 0.07
CA ASN A 66 9.95 0.61 -0.46
C ASN A 66 8.61 0.41 0.27
N CYS A 67 8.21 -0.83 0.53
CA CYS A 67 6.98 -1.10 1.28
C CYS A 67 7.07 -0.61 2.73
N LEU A 68 8.20 -0.82 3.41
CA LEU A 68 8.39 -0.37 4.79
C LEU A 68 8.50 1.15 4.94
N SER A 69 8.96 1.85 3.89
CA SER A 69 8.99 3.31 3.86
C SER A 69 7.65 3.94 3.49
N SER A 70 6.66 3.15 3.06
CA SER A 70 5.35 3.67 2.68
C SER A 70 4.72 4.43 3.87
N PRO A 71 4.13 5.61 3.64
CA PRO A 71 3.48 6.39 4.68
C PRO A 71 2.30 5.68 5.36
N THR A 72 1.81 4.57 4.81
CA THR A 72 0.84 3.68 5.48
C THR A 72 1.45 2.95 6.69
N PHE A 73 2.75 2.65 6.63
CA PHE A 73 3.49 1.86 7.62
C PHE A 73 4.61 2.64 8.32
N ASN A 74 4.87 3.87 7.88
CA ASN A 74 5.83 4.77 8.48
C ASN A 74 5.14 6.09 8.88
N GLN A 75 5.34 6.49 10.13
CA GLN A 75 4.67 7.63 10.77
C GLN A 75 5.15 8.98 10.22
N GLU A 76 6.35 8.99 9.61
CA GLU A 76 6.93 10.18 8.98
C GLU A 76 6.47 10.30 7.53
N ARG A 77 5.32 10.96 7.32
CA ARG A 77 4.93 11.47 6.01
C ARG A 77 5.87 12.62 5.63
N ASN A 78 7.08 12.30 5.17
CA ASN A 78 7.82 13.22 4.35
C ASN A 78 7.10 13.28 3.01
N ILE A 79 6.26 14.31 2.84
CA ILE A 79 5.80 14.75 1.53
C ILE A 79 7.06 15.18 0.81
N LEU A 80 7.75 14.23 0.18
CA LEU A 80 8.80 14.55 -0.75
C LEU A 80 8.08 15.24 -1.91
N ASP A 81 8.47 16.49 -2.17
CA ASP A 81 8.21 17.18 -3.43
C ASP A 81 8.89 16.36 -4.54
N GLN A 82 8.25 15.26 -4.92
CA GLN A 82 8.64 14.49 -6.08
C GLN A 82 8.27 15.39 -7.25
N SER A 83 9.27 15.93 -7.95
CA SER A 83 8.99 16.74 -9.13
C SER A 83 8.27 15.85 -10.13
N LEU A 84 6.95 16.03 -10.25
CA LEU A 84 6.06 15.33 -11.17
C LEU A 84 6.32 15.85 -12.59
N ASN A 85 7.53 15.66 -13.10
CA ASN A 85 7.93 16.13 -14.42
C ASN A 85 7.46 15.10 -15.45
N GLY A 86 6.30 15.36 -16.06
CA GLY A 86 5.83 14.67 -17.26
C GLY A 86 4.83 13.52 -17.07
N SER A 87 4.55 13.09 -15.84
CA SER A 87 3.44 12.16 -15.57
C SER A 87 2.14 12.94 -15.44
N SER A 88 1.04 12.39 -15.96
CA SER A 88 -0.31 12.81 -15.57
C SER A 88 -0.49 12.64 -14.06
N VAL A 89 -1.16 13.61 -13.43
CA VAL A 89 -1.29 13.73 -11.97
C VAL A 89 -2.76 13.72 -11.60
N LEU A 90 -3.13 12.85 -10.66
CA LEU A 90 -4.45 12.85 -10.05
C LEU A 90 -4.44 13.66 -8.76
N GLN A 91 -5.48 14.47 -8.57
CA GLN A 91 -5.71 15.20 -7.32
C GLN A 91 -6.56 14.33 -6.39
N LEU A 92 -5.92 13.70 -5.41
CA LEU A 92 -6.60 12.93 -4.37
C LEU A 92 -6.81 13.79 -3.11
N ALA A 93 -7.68 13.34 -2.21
CA ALA A 93 -7.98 14.06 -0.97
C ALA A 93 -6.76 14.24 -0.04
N ASN A 94 -5.74 13.39 -0.18
CA ASN A 94 -4.48 13.43 0.54
C ASN A 94 -3.33 14.10 -0.24
N GLY A 95 -3.61 14.69 -1.40
CA GLY A 95 -2.65 15.41 -2.22
C GLY A 95 -2.54 14.87 -3.66
N PRO A 96 -1.67 15.49 -4.47
CA PRO A 96 -1.38 15.03 -5.83
C PRO A 96 -0.63 13.70 -5.81
N VAL A 97 -1.00 12.79 -6.72
CA VAL A 97 -0.34 11.50 -6.92
C VAL A 97 -0.16 11.25 -8.41
N ALA A 98 1.00 10.70 -8.81
CA ALA A 98 1.24 10.34 -10.20
C ALA A 98 0.35 9.15 -10.62
N GLU A 99 -0.21 9.20 -11.82
CA GLU A 99 -1.02 8.09 -12.35
C GLU A 99 -0.25 6.77 -12.44
N SER A 100 1.05 6.84 -12.74
CA SER A 100 1.94 5.67 -12.78
C SER A 100 2.13 4.99 -11.43
N GLU A 101 1.86 5.69 -10.32
CA GLU A 101 1.90 5.10 -8.97
C GLU A 101 0.57 4.45 -8.58
N ILE A 102 -0.50 4.76 -9.32
CA ILE A 102 -1.87 4.31 -9.06
C ILE A 102 -2.22 3.11 -9.94
N LEU A 103 -1.87 3.16 -11.23
CA LEU A 103 -2.08 2.04 -12.14
C LEU A 103 -1.30 0.81 -11.69
N ASP A 104 -1.90 -0.37 -11.87
CA ASP A 104 -1.37 -1.67 -11.43
C ASP A 104 -1.11 -1.80 -9.92
N SER A 105 -1.62 -0.84 -9.13
CA SER A 105 -1.55 -0.90 -7.68
C SER A 105 -2.71 -1.70 -7.08
N LEU A 106 -2.48 -2.22 -5.87
CA LEU A 106 -3.50 -2.85 -5.03
C LEU A 106 -4.00 -1.83 -4.00
N VAL A 107 -5.30 -1.56 -3.98
CA VAL A 107 -5.92 -0.64 -3.02
C VAL A 107 -6.86 -1.37 -2.08
N PHE A 108 -6.87 -0.95 -0.81
CA PHE A 108 -7.82 -1.39 0.20
C PHE A 108 -8.97 -0.38 0.32
N THR A 109 -10.21 -0.85 0.38
CA THR A 109 -11.39 -0.01 0.53
C THR A 109 -12.03 -0.20 1.91
N PRO A 110 -11.81 0.71 2.88
CA PRO A 110 -12.26 0.53 4.26
C PRO A 110 -13.77 0.33 4.42
N HIS A 111 -14.57 0.98 3.55
CA HIS A 111 -16.04 0.93 3.60
C HIS A 111 -16.62 -0.48 3.41
N ASN A 112 -15.90 -1.39 2.72
CA ASN A 112 -16.35 -2.76 2.48
C ASN A 112 -15.31 -3.84 2.87
N GLY A 113 -14.11 -3.43 3.30
CA GLY A 113 -13.04 -4.34 3.75
C GLY A 113 -12.42 -5.20 2.64
N ARG A 114 -12.48 -4.75 1.38
CA ARG A 114 -11.99 -5.50 0.21
C ARG A 114 -10.76 -4.84 -0.41
N PHE A 115 -10.04 -5.63 -1.19
CA PHE A 115 -8.94 -5.17 -2.03
C PHE A 115 -9.37 -5.16 -3.49
N PHE A 116 -8.86 -4.19 -4.24
CA PHE A 116 -9.06 -4.05 -5.68
C PHE A 116 -7.75 -3.73 -6.37
N PHE A 117 -7.55 -4.26 -7.56
CA PHE A 117 -6.49 -3.82 -8.45
C PHE A 117 -7.01 -2.66 -9.29
N ILE A 118 -6.22 -1.61 -9.40
CA ILE A 118 -6.54 -0.50 -10.29
C ILE A 118 -6.02 -0.86 -11.68
N SER A 119 -6.96 -1.17 -12.58
CA SER A 119 -6.64 -1.52 -13.97
C SER A 119 -6.68 -0.33 -14.92
N ASP A 120 -7.42 0.74 -14.59
CA ASP A 120 -7.61 1.88 -15.47
C ASP A 120 -8.08 3.13 -14.69
N ILE A 121 -7.93 4.31 -15.31
CA ILE A 121 -8.35 5.61 -14.78
C ILE A 121 -9.36 6.25 -15.73
N LEU A 122 -10.57 6.49 -15.23
CA LEU A 122 -11.63 7.16 -15.98
C LEU A 122 -11.50 8.69 -15.84
N HIS A 123 -10.69 9.33 -16.70
CA HIS A 123 -10.44 10.78 -16.63
C HIS A 123 -11.69 11.67 -16.76
N GLN A 124 -12.77 11.13 -17.31
CA GLN A 124 -14.07 11.79 -17.44
C GLN A 124 -14.91 11.76 -16.15
N MET A 125 -14.45 11.06 -15.10
CA MET A 125 -15.15 10.93 -13.82
C MET A 125 -14.29 11.46 -12.67
N ASN A 126 -14.96 11.97 -11.63
CA ASN A 126 -14.35 12.39 -10.38
C ASN A 126 -15.32 12.14 -9.21
N GLY A 127 -14.90 12.49 -7.98
CA GLY A 127 -15.72 12.29 -6.78
C GLY A 127 -17.11 12.98 -6.83
N TYR A 128 -17.29 14.01 -7.66
CA TYR A 128 -18.55 14.74 -7.82
C TYR A 128 -19.45 14.16 -8.92
N SER A 129 -19.01 13.10 -9.62
CA SER A 129 -19.85 12.39 -10.58
C SER A 129 -20.99 11.65 -9.86
N THR A 130 -22.12 11.45 -10.54
CA THR A 130 -23.32 10.81 -9.96
C THR A 130 -23.02 9.38 -9.52
N PHE A 131 -23.35 9.05 -8.27
CA PHE A 131 -23.19 7.71 -7.72
C PHE A 131 -24.39 6.85 -8.11
N ASN A 132 -24.16 5.88 -9.00
CA ASN A 132 -25.20 4.99 -9.53
C ASN A 132 -26.31 5.78 -10.27
N ASP A 133 -27.24 5.12 -10.97
CA ASP A 133 -28.34 5.82 -11.66
C ASP A 133 -29.32 6.54 -10.69
N SER A 134 -29.09 6.41 -9.38
CA SER A 134 -29.74 7.21 -8.35
C SER A 134 -29.24 8.66 -8.39
N LYS A 135 -30.04 9.55 -8.98
CA LYS A 135 -29.78 11.00 -9.11
C LYS A 135 -29.61 11.80 -7.80
N ALA A 136 -29.51 11.14 -6.64
CA ALA A 136 -29.59 11.80 -5.34
C ALA A 136 -28.22 12.11 -4.71
N LEU A 137 -27.16 11.37 -5.04
CA LEU A 137 -25.84 11.52 -4.42
C LEU A 137 -24.71 11.43 -5.46
N ASN A 138 -23.59 12.11 -5.20
CA ASN A 138 -22.33 11.85 -5.89
C ASN A 138 -21.44 10.85 -5.13
N TYR A 139 -20.36 10.36 -5.76
CA TYR A 139 -19.46 9.37 -5.15
C TYR A 139 -18.87 9.85 -3.81
N ALA A 140 -18.48 11.12 -3.71
CA ALA A 140 -17.92 11.69 -2.50
C ALA A 140 -18.94 11.69 -1.35
N GLU A 141 -20.17 12.16 -1.60
CA GLU A 141 -21.25 12.17 -0.62
C GLU A 141 -21.64 10.76 -0.18
N TYR A 142 -21.68 9.80 -1.10
CA TYR A 142 -22.05 8.42 -0.77
C TYR A 142 -21.05 7.76 0.18
N PHE A 143 -19.74 8.01 0.01
CA PHE A 143 -18.70 7.39 0.85
C PHE A 143 -18.32 8.22 2.09
N LEU A 144 -18.82 9.45 2.23
CA LEU A 144 -18.66 10.28 3.42
C LEU A 144 -19.81 10.11 4.45
N ASN A 145 -20.98 9.67 4.01
CA ASN A 145 -22.15 9.38 4.86
C ASN A 145 -22.15 7.93 5.35
#